data_AF-A0A1V9Y111-F1
#
_entry.id   AF-A0A1V9Y111-F1
#
_cell.length_a   1.000
_cell.length_b   1.000
_cell.length_c   1.000
_cell.angle_alpha   90.00
_cell.angle_beta   90.00
_cell.angle_gamma   90.00
#
_symmetry.space_group_name_H-M   'P 1'
#
loop_
_entity.id
_entity.type
_entity.pdbx_description
1 polymer ?
#
loop_
_entity_poly.entity_id
_entity_poly.type
_entity_poly.pdbx_seq_one_letter_code
_entity_poly.pdbx_strand_id
1 'polypeptide(L)'
;MDIGGGPQVRQSLQMPSSQQQQQGSAFFTAAECEQFSSVIPGRLYLVCCSADVSAKLAARKDVHSFNIDKEFVYENFYNDFGPLNLSMLYRYCIKLQRKLASAKKLHKKIVHVCGTDERYSSYSGQPMRP
;
A
#
# COMPACT_ATOMS: atom_id res chain seq x y z
N MET A 1 -38.01 -64.86 -1.37
CA MET A 1 -37.53 -64.14 -0.17
C MET A 1 -36.09 -63.79 -0.48
N ASP A 2 -35.92 -62.57 -0.97
CA ASP A 2 -34.72 -62.06 -1.63
C ASP A 2 -33.69 -61.53 -0.63
N ILE A 3 -32.47 -61.51 -1.14
CA ILE A 3 -31.15 -61.45 -0.53
C ILE A 3 -30.75 -60.01 -0.17
N GLY A 4 -29.80 -59.86 0.77
CA GLY A 4 -28.72 -58.88 0.56
C GLY A 4 -28.54 -57.83 1.65
N GLY A 5 -27.57 -58.08 2.53
CA GLY A 5 -26.95 -57.05 3.34
C GLY A 5 -26.12 -56.08 2.50
N GLY A 6 -25.99 -54.86 2.99
CA GLY A 6 -25.08 -53.84 2.48
C GLY A 6 -24.84 -52.75 3.52
N PRO A 7 -23.57 -52.42 3.86
CA PRO A 7 -23.24 -51.50 4.95
C PRO A 7 -23.48 -50.03 4.54
N GLN A 8 -24.03 -49.25 5.48
CA GLN A 8 -24.16 -47.79 5.34
C GLN A 8 -22.78 -47.13 5.33
N VAL A 9 -22.37 -46.66 4.16
CA VAL A 9 -21.17 -45.85 3.94
C VAL A 9 -21.38 -44.48 4.59
N ARG A 10 -20.58 -44.19 5.61
CA ARG A 10 -20.49 -42.90 6.28
C ARG A 10 -19.85 -41.90 5.30
N GLN A 11 -20.65 -41.20 4.51
CA GLN A 11 -20.18 -40.13 3.63
C GLN A 11 -19.62 -38.98 4.49
N SER A 12 -18.32 -38.76 4.37
CA SER A 12 -17.64 -37.57 4.82
C SER A 12 -18.18 -36.35 4.07
N LEU A 13 -18.74 -35.39 4.80
CA LEU A 13 -19.05 -34.04 4.30
C LEU A 13 -17.73 -33.33 3.97
N GLN A 14 -17.31 -33.45 2.71
CA GLN A 14 -16.22 -32.66 2.14
C GLN A 14 -16.77 -31.25 1.86
N MET A 15 -16.34 -30.26 2.64
CA MET A 15 -16.65 -28.85 2.39
C MET A 15 -15.97 -28.40 1.08
N PRO A 16 -16.66 -27.68 0.18
CA PRO A 16 -16.03 -27.17 -1.03
C PRO A 16 -15.03 -26.07 -0.70
N SER A 17 -13.83 -26.26 -1.24
CA SER A 17 -12.65 -25.43 -1.20
C SER A 17 -12.97 -23.97 -1.53
N SER A 18 -13.07 -23.13 -0.50
CA SER A 18 -13.19 -21.67 -0.64
C SER A 18 -11.81 -21.05 -0.87
N GLN A 19 -11.14 -21.41 -1.97
CA GLN A 19 -9.97 -20.66 -2.48
C GLN A 19 -9.94 -20.72 -4.00
N GLN A 20 -10.93 -20.09 -4.63
CA GLN A 20 -10.73 -19.55 -5.97
C GLN A 20 -10.65 -18.03 -5.90
N GLN A 21 -9.53 -17.55 -6.42
CA GLN A 21 -9.39 -16.32 -7.19
C GLN A 21 -8.94 -15.06 -6.44
N GLN A 22 -7.61 -14.89 -6.40
CA GLN A 22 -7.02 -13.63 -6.80
C GLN A 22 -5.68 -13.84 -7.51
N GLN A 23 -5.74 -14.34 -8.75
CA GLN A 23 -4.67 -14.09 -9.73
C GLN A 23 -4.81 -12.65 -10.22
N GLY A 24 -4.37 -11.71 -9.39
CA GLY A 24 -3.94 -10.40 -9.88
C GLY A 24 -2.45 -10.50 -10.13
N SER A 25 -1.98 -10.29 -11.36
CA SER A 25 -0.54 -10.14 -11.66
C SER A 25 0.07 -9.18 -10.64
N ALA A 26 1.01 -9.65 -9.82
CA ALA A 26 1.63 -8.85 -8.77
C ALA A 26 2.33 -7.65 -9.42
N PHE A 27 1.77 -6.46 -9.25
CA PHE A 27 2.29 -5.22 -9.85
C PHE A 27 3.62 -4.78 -9.21
N PHE A 28 3.79 -5.14 -7.94
CA PHE A 28 5.04 -5.09 -7.20
C PHE A 28 5.42 -6.52 -6.83
N THR A 29 6.67 -6.89 -7.00
CA THR A 29 7.19 -8.11 -6.36
C THR A 29 7.46 -7.81 -4.89
N ALA A 30 7.27 -8.80 -4.00
CA ALA A 30 7.55 -8.64 -2.57
C ALA A 30 9.02 -8.26 -2.28
N ALA A 31 9.92 -8.48 -3.25
CA ALA A 31 11.33 -8.10 -3.17
C ALA A 31 11.59 -6.60 -3.41
N GLU A 32 10.63 -5.87 -3.97
CA GLU A 32 10.83 -4.47 -4.35
C GLU A 32 10.37 -3.49 -3.27
N CYS A 33 9.41 -3.82 -2.42
CA CYS A 33 8.84 -2.87 -1.45
C CYS A 33 8.61 -3.54 -0.10
N GLU A 34 9.13 -2.93 0.98
CA GLU A 34 8.97 -3.42 2.35
C GLU A 34 7.48 -3.45 2.75
N GLN A 35 6.73 -2.41 2.37
CA GLN A 35 5.30 -2.32 2.61
C GLN A 35 4.58 -1.68 1.42
N PHE A 36 3.46 -2.26 1.00
CA PHE A 36 2.60 -1.67 -0.01
C PHE A 36 1.11 -1.92 0.30
N SER A 37 0.25 -1.03 -0.17
CA SER A 37 -1.20 -1.15 -0.07
C SER A 37 -1.89 -0.59 -1.31
N SER A 38 -2.87 -1.32 -1.83
CA SER A 38 -3.72 -0.83 -2.92
C SER A 38 -4.93 -0.09 -2.36
N VAL A 39 -5.00 1.22 -2.59
CA VAL A 39 -6.15 2.05 -2.18
C VAL A 39 -7.25 1.98 -3.23
N ILE A 40 -6.87 2.02 -4.51
CA ILE A 40 -7.78 1.84 -5.64
C ILE A 40 -7.16 0.78 -6.54
N PRO A 41 -7.71 -0.45 -6.61
CA PRO A 41 -7.16 -1.52 -7.42
C PRO A 41 -6.90 -1.09 -8.86
N GLY A 42 -5.69 -1.37 -9.35
CA GLY A 42 -5.26 -1.02 -10.71
C GLY A 42 -4.92 0.45 -10.93
N ARG A 43 -5.10 1.34 -9.94
CA ARG A 43 -4.99 2.80 -10.15
C ARG A 43 -4.15 3.55 -9.12
N LEU A 44 -4.34 3.28 -7.83
CA LEU A 44 -3.69 4.02 -6.75
C LEU A 44 -3.09 3.05 -5.72
N TYR A 45 -1.80 3.22 -5.49
CA TYR A 45 -1.02 2.42 -4.55
C TYR A 45 -0.27 3.34 -3.59
N LEU A 46 -0.19 2.93 -2.32
CA LEU A 46 0.67 3.50 -1.30
C LEU A 46 1.83 2.54 -1.08
N VAL A 47 3.05 3.05 -1.06
CA VAL A 47 4.27 2.24 -0.94
C VAL A 47 5.23 2.91 0.04
N CYS A 48 5.72 2.14 1.00
CA CYS A 48 6.85 2.53 1.85
C CYS A 48 8.09 1.78 1.37
N CYS A 49 9.12 2.51 0.95
CA CYS A 49 10.32 1.91 0.40
C CYS A 49 11.56 2.80 0.52
N SER A 50 12.72 2.18 0.35
CA SER A 50 14.00 2.88 0.30
C SER A 50 14.12 3.82 -0.92
N ALA A 51 15.11 4.72 -0.87
CA ALA A 51 15.37 5.66 -1.95
C ALA A 51 15.67 4.96 -3.30
N ASP A 52 16.38 3.83 -3.27
CA ASP A 52 16.72 3.06 -4.47
C ASP A 52 15.48 2.50 -5.16
N VAL A 53 14.54 1.98 -4.38
CA VAL A 53 13.25 1.48 -4.89
C VAL A 53 12.44 2.64 -5.43
N SER A 54 12.36 3.75 -4.70
CA SER A 54 11.65 4.95 -5.16
C SER A 54 12.17 5.43 -6.52
N ALA A 55 13.49 5.43 -6.71
CA ALA A 55 14.13 5.77 -7.99
C ALA A 55 13.77 4.78 -9.11
N LYS A 56 13.79 3.47 -8.83
CA LYS A 56 13.35 2.44 -9.80
C LYS A 56 11.89 2.63 -10.21
N LEU A 57 11.00 2.96 -9.26
CA LEU A 57 9.59 3.22 -9.55
C LEU A 57 9.39 4.50 -10.38
N ALA A 58 10.20 5.53 -10.15
CA ALA A 58 10.16 6.75 -10.96
C ALA A 58 10.62 6.52 -12.41
N ALA A 59 11.51 5.56 -12.65
CA ALA A 59 11.98 5.21 -14.00
C ALA A 59 10.97 4.39 -14.82
N ARG A 60 9.96 3.78 -14.19
CA ARG A 60 8.98 2.93 -14.86
C ARG A 60 8.01 3.74 -15.74
N LYS A 61 7.79 3.29 -16.97
CA LYS A 61 6.92 3.99 -17.94
C LYS A 61 5.44 3.86 -17.60
N ASP A 62 5.04 2.74 -17.00
CA ASP A 62 3.66 2.41 -16.61
C ASP A 62 3.24 3.05 -15.27
N VAL A 63 4.16 3.76 -14.60
CA VAL A 63 3.98 4.32 -13.26
C VAL A 63 4.17 5.82 -13.26
N HIS A 64 3.42 6.49 -12.40
CA HIS A 64 3.68 7.85 -11.97
C HIS A 64 3.87 7.85 -10.46
N SER A 65 5.13 7.87 -10.02
CA SER A 65 5.46 7.96 -8.61
C SER A 65 5.49 9.42 -8.13
N PHE A 66 5.12 9.64 -6.87
CA PHE A 66 5.31 10.92 -6.20
C PHE A 66 5.44 10.73 -4.69
N ASN A 67 6.00 11.72 -4.01
CA ASN A 67 6.23 11.74 -2.56
C ASN A 67 5.83 13.14 -2.03
N ILE A 68 5.46 13.22 -0.75
CA ILE A 68 5.03 14.45 -0.08
C ILE A 68 5.83 14.78 1.18
N ASP A 69 6.81 13.96 1.55
CA ASP A 69 7.52 14.00 2.84
C ASP A 69 8.25 15.34 3.05
N LYS A 70 8.66 15.99 1.96
CA LYS A 70 9.30 17.32 1.97
C LYS A 70 8.33 18.49 1.77
N GLU A 71 7.09 18.22 1.38
CA GLU A 71 6.07 19.24 1.07
C GLU A 71 5.09 19.45 2.22
N PHE A 72 4.70 18.36 2.89
CA PHE A 72 3.81 18.38 4.04
C PHE A 72 4.58 17.92 5.26
N VAL A 73 5.37 18.84 5.82
CA VAL A 73 6.16 18.62 7.04
C VAL A 73 5.30 19.00 8.23
N TYR A 74 5.08 18.06 9.15
CA TYR A 74 4.42 18.34 10.41
C TYR A 74 5.35 19.15 11.33
N GLU A 75 4.82 20.19 11.96
CA GLU A 75 5.54 20.95 12.98
C GLU A 75 5.25 20.35 14.34
N ASN A 76 6.24 19.64 14.89
CA ASN A 76 6.11 18.98 16.19
C ASN A 76 6.06 20.01 17.32
N PHE A 77 5.20 19.81 18.32
CA PHE A 77 5.22 20.58 19.56
C PHE A 77 6.25 20.02 20.55
N TYR A 78 6.45 18.70 20.57
CA TYR A 78 7.46 18.00 21.35
C TYR A 78 8.03 16.81 20.54
N ASN A 79 7.91 15.58 21.06
CA ASN A 79 8.23 14.33 20.36
C ASN A 79 6.99 13.73 19.67
N ASP A 80 5.98 14.54 19.40
CA ASP A 80 4.82 14.13 18.63
C ASP A 80 5.13 14.15 17.14
N PHE A 81 4.63 13.15 16.45
CA PHE A 81 4.85 12.97 15.01
C PHE A 81 3.63 13.35 14.18
N GLY A 82 2.54 13.74 14.84
CA GLY A 82 1.25 13.98 14.22
C GLY A 82 0.49 12.69 13.92
N PRO A 83 -0.73 12.87 13.42
CA PRO A 83 -0.96 12.92 11.97
C PRO A 83 -0.88 14.33 11.40
N LEU A 84 -0.73 14.45 10.07
CA LEU A 84 -0.79 15.73 9.37
C LEU A 84 -2.09 16.49 9.69
N ASN A 85 -2.01 17.81 9.79
CA ASN A 85 -3.18 18.65 10.04
C ASN A 85 -4.16 18.66 8.86
N LEU A 86 -5.41 19.09 9.12
CA LEU A 86 -6.49 19.09 8.13
C LEU A 86 -6.17 19.93 6.88
N SER A 87 -5.44 21.04 7.03
CA SER A 87 -5.06 21.88 5.90
C SER A 87 -4.11 21.15 4.94
N MET A 88 -3.15 20.38 5.48
CA MET A 88 -2.23 19.55 4.69
C MET A 88 -2.96 18.37 4.04
N LEU A 89 -3.89 17.74 4.75
CA LEU A 89 -4.73 16.68 4.18
C LEU A 89 -5.57 17.19 3.00
N TYR A 90 -6.19 18.36 3.14
CA TYR A 90 -6.96 18.97 2.06
C TYR A 90 -6.10 19.25 0.82
N ARG A 91 -4.91 19.82 1.02
CA ARG A 91 -3.93 20.06 -0.05
C ARG A 91 -3.47 18.75 -0.70
N TYR A 92 -3.26 17.69 0.10
CA TYR A 92 -2.95 16.36 -0.41
C TYR A 92 -4.05 15.82 -1.32
N CYS A 93 -5.32 15.90 -0.89
CA CYS A 93 -6.46 15.43 -1.69
C CYS A 93 -6.53 16.13 -3.05
N ILE A 94 -6.38 17.47 -3.09
CA ILE A 94 -6.35 18.24 -4.34
C ILE A 94 -5.18 17.77 -5.23
N LYS A 95 -3.98 17.63 -4.66
CA LYS A 95 -2.79 17.19 -5.40
C LYS A 95 -2.99 15.80 -6.00
N LEU A 96 -3.53 14.86 -5.21
CA LEU A 96 -3.82 13.50 -5.63
C LEU A 96 -4.86 13.47 -6.75
N GLN A 97 -5.94 14.24 -6.64
CA GLN A 97 -6.97 14.34 -7.68
C GLN A 97 -6.38 14.81 -9.02
N ARG A 98 -5.52 15.85 -8.99
CA ARG A 98 -4.84 16.36 -10.20
C ARG A 98 -3.94 15.29 -10.83
N LYS A 99 -3.21 14.53 -10.01
CA LYS A 99 -2.37 13.40 -10.47
C LYS A 99 -3.21 12.28 -11.08
N LEU A 100 -4.29 11.86 -10.43
CA LEU A 100 -5.21 10.84 -10.93
C LEU A 100 -5.84 11.23 -12.27
N ALA A 101 -6.24 12.50 -12.44
CA ALA A 101 -6.78 13.02 -13.69
C ALA A 101 -5.74 13.01 -14.82
N SER A 102 -4.49 13.40 -14.52
CA SER A 102 -3.39 13.38 -15.48
C SER A 102 -3.00 11.95 -15.90
N ALA A 103 -2.82 11.05 -14.93
CA ALA A 103 -2.42 9.67 -15.20
C ALA A 103 -3.48 8.85 -15.94
N LYS A 104 -4.77 9.18 -15.77
CA LYS A 104 -5.86 8.58 -16.56
C LYS A 104 -5.64 8.79 -18.06
N LYS A 105 -5.15 9.95 -18.48
CA LYS A 105 -4.87 10.26 -19.90
C LYS A 105 -3.70 9.47 -20.46
N LEU A 106 -2.75 9.09 -19.60
CA LEU A 106 -1.52 8.40 -19.97
C LEU A 106 -1.57 6.89 -19.67
N HIS A 107 -2.72 6.37 -19.21
CA HIS A 107 -2.89 4.99 -18.76
C HIS A 107 -1.84 4.52 -17.73
N LYS A 108 -1.36 5.44 -16.89
CA LYS A 108 -0.37 5.15 -15.85
C LYS A 108 -1.03 4.86 -14.51
N LYS A 109 -0.40 3.99 -13.72
CA LYS A 109 -0.77 3.77 -12.31
C LYS A 109 -0.12 4.84 -11.43
N ILE A 110 -0.85 5.34 -10.45
CA ILE A 110 -0.34 6.29 -9.47
C ILE A 110 0.25 5.52 -8.28
N VAL A 111 1.47 5.88 -7.91
CA VAL A 111 2.14 5.34 -6.71
C VAL A 111 2.55 6.50 -5.81
N HIS A 112 1.99 6.54 -4.63
CA HIS A 112 2.44 7.46 -3.59
C HIS A 112 3.49 6.75 -2.74
N VAL A 113 4.73 7.23 -2.86
CA VAL A 113 5.89 6.70 -2.14
C VAL A 113 6.08 7.50 -0.86
N CYS A 114 6.18 6.82 0.27
CA CYS A 114 6.67 7.35 1.54
C CYS A 114 8.09 6.81 1.77
N GLY A 115 9.00 7.67 2.20
CA GLY A 115 10.34 7.22 2.59
C GLY A 115 10.28 6.42 3.90
N THR A 116 11.22 5.50 4.06
CA THR A 116 11.48 4.78 5.32
C THR A 116 12.32 5.63 6.30
N ASP A 117 12.25 6.96 6.20
CA ASP A 117 13.15 7.88 6.90
C ASP A 117 13.18 7.59 8.41
N GLU A 118 14.36 7.22 8.92
CA GLU A 118 14.65 6.90 10.33
C GLU A 118 14.37 8.07 11.27
N ARG A 119 14.06 9.27 10.75
CA ARG A 119 13.64 10.39 11.58
C ARG A 119 12.55 9.96 12.55
N TYR A 120 11.56 9.15 12.17
CA TYR A 120 10.55 8.66 13.13
C TYR A 120 11.10 7.72 14.22
N SER A 121 12.18 6.98 13.95
CA SER A 121 12.85 6.11 14.93
C SER A 121 13.78 6.90 15.88
N SER A 122 14.32 8.02 15.39
CA SER A 122 15.41 8.80 16.02
C SER A 122 14.98 9.71 17.18
N TYR A 123 13.69 10.07 17.30
CA TYR A 123 13.21 10.92 18.43
C TYR A 123 13.09 10.15 19.75
N SER A 124 13.34 8.84 19.75
CA SER A 124 13.42 8.05 20.99
C SER A 124 14.65 8.37 21.86
N GLY A 125 15.59 9.20 21.37
CA GLY A 125 16.88 9.42 22.07
C GLY A 125 17.44 10.85 22.11
N GLN A 126 16.72 11.89 21.69
CA GLN A 126 17.24 13.26 21.75
C GLN A 126 16.94 13.93 23.10
N PRO A 127 17.92 14.52 23.80
CA PRO A 127 17.68 15.24 25.05
C PRO A 127 16.87 16.51 24.78
N MET A 128 15.80 16.69 25.57
CA MET A 128 14.91 17.85 25.55
C MET A 128 15.72 19.16 25.55
N ARG A 129 15.42 20.07 24.62
CA ARG A 129 15.85 21.46 24.78
C ARG A 129 15.03 22.11 25.91
N PRO A 130 15.67 22.90 26.79
CA PRO A 130 15.03 23.49 27.96
C PRO A 130 13.90 24.45 27.61
#